data_AF-A0A7Y2J0W1-F1
#
_entry.id   AF-A0A7Y2J0W1-F1
#
_cell.length_a   1.000
_cell.length_b   1.000
_cell.length_c   1.000
_cell.angle_alpha   90.00
_cell.angle_beta   90.00
_cell.angle_gamma   90.00
#
_symmetry.space_group_name_H-M   'P 1'
#
loop_
_entity.id
_entity.type
_entity.pdbx_description
1 polymer ?
#
loop_
_entity_poly.entity_id
_entity_poly.type
_entity_poly.pdbx_seq_one_letter_code
_entity_poly.pdbx_strand_id
1 'polypeptide(L)'
;MAEIRQGFRLRPVVLSAGVLALLAAVLGVMMGTRQAALSETEVINAYAARYVAETGGVPTDCAAVPGRGEVWLIIRGGGAGLSGRVFEVDTRGALVAAALGEPAT
;
A
#
# COMPACT_ATOMS: atom_id res chain seq x y z
N MET A 1 2.25 61.81 -2.15
CA MET A 1 1.29 60.85 -1.57
C MET A 1 0.98 59.74 -2.58
N ALA A 2 1.84 58.72 -2.72
CA ALA A 2 1.59 57.60 -3.64
C ALA A 2 2.34 56.33 -3.20
N GLU A 3 2.00 55.78 -2.03
CA GLU A 3 2.69 54.59 -1.49
C GLU A 3 1.72 53.59 -0.81
N ILE A 4 0.51 53.40 -1.37
CA ILE A 4 -0.51 52.49 -0.80
C ILE A 4 -0.86 51.31 -1.75
N ARG A 5 -0.36 51.30 -3.01
CA ARG A 5 -0.70 50.22 -3.98
C ARG A 5 0.12 48.92 -3.85
N GLN A 6 1.20 48.88 -3.06
CA GLN A 6 2.09 47.70 -3.01
C GLN A 6 1.60 46.57 -2.07
N GLY A 7 0.84 46.88 -1.01
CA GLY A 7 0.35 45.87 -0.06
C GLY A 7 -0.74 44.92 -0.61
N PHE A 8 -1.46 45.34 -1.67
CA PHE A 8 -2.52 44.52 -2.27
C PHE A 8 -2.01 43.52 -3.32
N ARG A 9 -0.79 43.70 -3.88
CA ARG A 9 -0.26 42.78 -4.91
C ARG A 9 0.57 41.63 -4.36
N LEU A 10 1.24 41.77 -3.22
CA LEU A 10 1.98 40.65 -2.61
C LEU A 10 1.04 39.57 -2.05
N ARG A 11 -0.07 39.96 -1.42
CA ARG A 11 -1.05 39.03 -0.83
C ARG A 11 -1.63 38.03 -1.84
N PRO A 12 -2.12 38.44 -3.03
CA PRO A 12 -2.63 37.51 -4.03
C PRO A 12 -1.53 36.67 -4.66
N VAL A 13 -0.31 37.20 -4.84
CA VAL A 13 0.82 36.43 -5.37
C VAL A 13 1.24 35.33 -4.38
N VAL A 14 1.36 35.66 -3.09
CA VAL A 14 1.67 34.67 -2.04
C VAL A 14 0.56 33.65 -1.88
N LEU A 15 -0.72 34.06 -1.96
CA LEU A 15 -1.85 33.14 -1.95
C LEU A 15 -1.82 32.20 -3.17
N SER A 16 -1.58 32.74 -4.37
CA SER A 16 -1.51 31.95 -5.60
C SER A 16 -0.35 30.96 -5.55
N ALA A 17 0.83 31.41 -5.09
CA ALA A 17 1.99 30.55 -4.91
C ALA A 17 1.74 29.46 -3.87
N GLY A 18 1.08 29.79 -2.75
CA GLY A 18 0.71 28.82 -1.73
C GLY A 18 -0.28 27.77 -2.25
N VAL A 19 -1.29 28.18 -3.02
CA VAL A 19 -2.26 27.27 -3.66
C VAL A 19 -1.55 26.36 -4.67
N LEU A 20 -0.67 26.90 -5.51
CA LEU A 20 0.12 26.13 -6.46
C LEU A 20 1.05 25.13 -5.76
N ALA A 21 1.71 25.53 -4.68
CA ALA A 21 2.57 24.66 -3.88
C ALA A 21 1.77 23.52 -3.22
N LEU A 22 0.59 23.81 -2.68
CA LEU A 22 -0.32 22.80 -2.13
C LEU A 22 -0.79 21.82 -3.20
N LEU A 23 -1.20 22.31 -4.37
CA LEU A 23 -1.60 21.46 -5.49
C LEU A 23 -0.45 20.56 -5.95
N ALA A 24 0.75 21.12 -6.08
CA ALA A 24 1.95 20.35 -6.44
C ALA A 24 2.27 19.27 -5.38
N ALA A 25 2.13 19.60 -4.09
CA ALA A 25 2.32 18.64 -3.01
C ALA A 25 1.27 17.50 -3.06
N VAL A 26 -0.01 17.83 -3.26
CA VAL A 26 -1.08 16.84 -3.39
C VAL A 26 -0.85 15.93 -4.59
N LEU A 27 -0.51 16.49 -5.76
CA LEU A 27 -0.20 15.72 -6.96
C LEU A 27 1.03 14.84 -6.76
N GLY A 28 2.08 15.37 -6.11
CA GLY A 28 3.28 14.62 -5.75
C GLY A 28 2.97 13.42 -4.86
N VAL A 29 2.13 13.59 -3.84
CA VAL A 29 1.67 12.49 -2.98
C VAL A 29 0.82 11.48 -3.75
N MET A 30 -0.10 11.94 -4.60
CA MET A 30 -0.94 11.05 -5.42
C MET A 30 -0.14 10.23 -6.44
N MET A 31 0.90 10.82 -7.05
CA MET A 31 1.77 10.09 -7.97
C MET A 31 2.79 9.22 -7.22
N GLY A 32 3.31 9.71 -6.10
CA GLY A 32 4.24 8.98 -5.24
C GLY A 32 3.61 7.73 -4.65
N THR A 33 2.35 7.78 -4.20
CA THR A 33 1.61 6.60 -3.72
C THR A 33 1.32 5.57 -4.82
N ARG A 34 1.31 5.97 -6.10
CA ARG A 34 1.21 5.04 -7.23
C ARG A 34 2.54 4.40 -7.62
N GLN A 35 3.67 5.09 -7.37
CA GLN A 35 5.02 4.60 -7.66
C GLN A 35 5.71 3.92 -6.48
N ALA A 36 5.25 4.19 -5.27
CA ALA A 36 5.59 3.44 -4.07
C ALA A 36 4.90 2.07 -4.14
N ALA A 37 5.31 1.26 -5.11
CA ALA A 37 5.05 -0.17 -5.07
C ALA A 37 5.65 -0.69 -3.77
N LEU A 38 4.84 -1.31 -2.91
CA LEU A 38 5.39 -2.02 -1.76
C LEU A 38 6.42 -3.03 -2.28
N SER A 39 7.54 -3.15 -1.58
CA SER A 39 8.47 -4.21 -1.93
C SER A 39 7.79 -5.56 -1.69
N GLU A 40 7.89 -6.48 -2.66
CA GLU A 40 7.30 -7.82 -2.58
C GLU A 40 7.67 -8.50 -1.25
N THR A 41 8.93 -8.38 -0.85
CA THR A 41 9.46 -8.88 0.42
C THR A 41 8.75 -8.32 1.65
N GLU A 42 8.42 -7.03 1.66
CA GLU A 42 7.75 -6.38 2.80
C GLU A 42 6.29 -6.86 2.93
N VAL A 43 5.60 -7.04 1.81
CA VAL A 43 4.27 -7.66 1.81
C VAL A 43 4.34 -9.09 2.32
N ILE A 44 5.27 -9.90 1.81
CA ILE A 44 5.44 -11.29 2.25
C ILE A 44 5.70 -11.36 3.75
N ASN A 45 6.60 -10.53 4.27
CA ASN A 45 6.94 -10.51 5.69
C ASN A 45 5.75 -10.06 6.57
N ALA A 46 4.96 -9.09 6.11
CA ALA A 46 3.77 -8.63 6.84
C ALA A 46 2.72 -9.75 6.97
N TYR A 47 2.45 -10.48 5.89
CA TYR A 47 1.50 -11.60 5.93
C TYR A 47 2.06 -12.84 6.62
N ALA A 48 3.36 -13.09 6.56
CA ALA A 48 4.00 -14.13 7.36
C ALA A 48 3.88 -13.84 8.86
N ALA A 49 4.11 -12.59 9.29
CA ALA A 49 3.90 -12.18 10.68
C ALA A 49 2.43 -12.34 11.10
N ARG A 50 1.48 -12.02 10.21
CA ARG A 50 0.05 -12.25 10.43
C ARG A 50 -0.28 -13.72 10.60
N TYR A 51 0.25 -14.61 9.75
CA TYR A 51 0.09 -16.05 9.89
C TYR A 51 0.56 -16.53 11.27
N VAL A 52 1.76 -16.14 11.69
CA VAL A 52 2.32 -16.48 13.01
C VAL A 52 1.40 -16.01 14.14
N ALA A 53 0.87 -14.80 14.04
CA ALA A 53 -0.06 -14.25 15.04
C ALA A 53 -1.40 -15.00 15.09
N GLU A 54 -1.91 -15.46 13.94
CA GLU A 54 -3.21 -16.15 13.84
C GLU A 54 -3.13 -17.65 14.19
N THR A 55 -2.01 -18.31 13.90
CA THR A 55 -1.89 -19.78 14.00
C THR A 55 -0.87 -20.25 15.02
N GLY A 56 0.05 -19.38 15.46
CA GLY A 56 1.21 -19.78 16.25
C GLY A 56 2.28 -20.56 15.45
N GLY A 57 2.18 -20.61 14.12
CA GLY A 57 3.18 -21.23 13.25
C GLY A 57 4.49 -20.44 13.17
N VAL A 58 5.41 -20.83 12.27
CA VAL A 58 6.67 -20.11 12.06
C VAL A 58 6.68 -19.37 10.71
N PRO A 59 7.39 -18.23 10.59
CA PRO A 59 7.42 -17.45 9.35
C PRO A 59 7.93 -18.25 8.13
N THR A 60 8.82 -19.21 8.36
CA THR A 60 9.40 -20.06 7.31
C THR A 60 8.43 -21.07 6.72
N ASP A 61 7.26 -21.25 7.33
CA ASP A 61 6.17 -22.05 6.77
C ASP A 61 5.41 -21.30 5.67
N CYS A 62 5.79 -20.04 5.39
CA CYS A 62 5.13 -19.22 4.39
C CYS A 62 5.84 -19.30 3.02
N ALA A 63 5.07 -19.52 1.97
CA ALA A 63 5.51 -19.46 0.58
C ALA A 63 4.63 -18.48 -0.21
N ALA A 64 5.27 -17.57 -0.95
CA ALA A 64 4.59 -16.65 -1.84
C ALA A 64 4.68 -17.13 -3.29
N VAL A 65 3.56 -17.04 -4.01
CA VAL A 65 3.51 -17.31 -5.45
C VAL A 65 2.81 -16.16 -6.17
N PRO A 66 3.17 -15.85 -7.42
CA PRO A 66 2.49 -14.81 -8.19
C PRO A 66 1.02 -15.17 -8.43
N GLY A 67 0.15 -14.19 -8.26
CA GLY A 67 -1.27 -14.26 -8.60
C GLY A 67 -1.55 -14.03 -10.08
N ARG A 68 -2.83 -13.95 -10.44
CA ARG A 68 -3.29 -13.53 -11.77
C ARG A 68 -4.41 -12.50 -11.63
N GLY A 69 -4.54 -11.63 -12.63
CA GLY A 69 -5.62 -10.64 -12.68
C GLY A 69 -5.46 -9.57 -11.61
N GLU A 70 -6.45 -9.44 -10.74
CA GLU A 70 -6.46 -8.47 -9.63
C GLU A 70 -5.54 -8.87 -8.46
N VAL A 71 -5.20 -10.16 -8.37
CA VAL A 71 -4.29 -10.69 -7.35
C VAL A 71 -2.85 -10.57 -7.85
N TRP A 72 -2.03 -9.86 -7.08
CA TRP A 72 -0.59 -9.73 -7.32
C TRP A 72 0.18 -10.91 -6.72
N LEU A 73 -0.09 -11.22 -5.44
CA LEU A 73 0.61 -12.27 -4.68
C LEU A 73 -0.39 -13.16 -3.97
N ILE A 74 -0.06 -14.45 -3.89
CA ILE A 74 -0.78 -15.42 -3.07
C ILE A 74 0.22 -15.97 -2.05
N ILE A 75 -0.04 -15.71 -0.78
CA ILE A 75 0.85 -16.06 0.34
C ILE A 75 0.21 -17.21 1.10
N ARG A 76 0.91 -18.33 1.17
CA ARG A 76 0.43 -19.57 1.77
C ARG A 76 1.26 -19.87 3.01
N GLY A 77 0.65 -19.87 4.18
CA GLY A 77 1.30 -20.26 5.44
C GLY A 77 0.87 -21.66 5.87
N GLY A 78 1.83 -22.49 6.27
CA GLY A 78 1.58 -23.81 6.85
C GLY A 78 1.42 -24.94 5.83
N GLY A 79 1.09 -26.13 6.34
CA GLY A 79 0.82 -27.33 5.54
C GLY A 79 -0.63 -27.42 5.03
N ALA A 80 -0.92 -28.40 4.18
CA ALA A 80 -2.28 -28.64 3.67
C ALA A 80 -3.28 -28.93 4.81
N GLY A 81 -4.51 -28.42 4.68
CA GLY A 81 -5.61 -28.65 5.62
C GLY A 81 -5.92 -27.47 6.56
N LEU A 82 -6.49 -27.77 7.74
CA LEU A 82 -7.06 -26.77 8.67
C LEU A 82 -6.02 -25.83 9.32
N SER A 83 -4.74 -26.19 9.26
CA SER A 83 -3.64 -25.36 9.76
C SER A 83 -3.09 -24.41 8.68
N GLY A 84 -3.50 -24.59 7.43
CA GLY A 84 -3.06 -23.77 6.30
C GLY A 84 -3.83 -22.46 6.21
N ARG A 85 -3.13 -21.37 5.88
CA ARG A 85 -3.72 -20.06 5.57
C ARG A 85 -3.31 -19.61 4.17
N VAL A 86 -4.26 -19.06 3.42
CA VAL A 86 -4.01 -18.46 2.11
C VAL A 86 -4.45 -17.01 2.16
N PHE A 87 -3.55 -16.10 1.79
CA PHE A 87 -3.80 -14.67 1.68
C PHE A 87 -3.56 -14.23 0.24
N GLU A 88 -4.60 -13.71 -0.42
CA GLU A 88 -4.51 -13.13 -1.74
C GLU A 88 -4.36 -11.62 -1.60
N VAL A 89 -3.35 -11.05 -2.24
CA VAL A 89 -2.93 -9.67 -2.05
C VAL A 89 -2.88 -8.91 -3.36
N ASP A 90 -3.39 -7.68 -3.37
CA ASP A 90 -3.29 -6.78 -4.52
C ASP A 90 -1.91 -6.08 -4.59
N THR A 91 -1.66 -5.33 -5.66
CA THR A 91 -0.40 -4.60 -5.89
C THR A 91 -0.10 -3.49 -4.88
N ARG A 92 -1.08 -3.14 -4.02
CA ARG A 92 -0.94 -2.17 -2.93
C ARG A 92 -0.73 -2.88 -1.58
N GLY A 93 -0.63 -4.20 -1.56
CA GLY A 93 -0.52 -5.00 -0.34
C GLY A 93 -1.85 -5.20 0.41
N ALA A 94 -2.98 -4.81 -0.19
CA ALA A 94 -4.30 -5.00 0.40
C ALA A 94 -4.79 -6.44 0.22
N LEU A 95 -5.46 -6.98 1.23
CA LEU A 95 -6.04 -8.32 1.20
C LEU A 95 -7.26 -8.33 0.27
N VAL A 96 -7.20 -9.12 -0.79
CA VAL A 96 -8.31 -9.40 -1.71
C VAL A 96 -9.21 -10.48 -1.11
N ALA A 97 -8.61 -11.57 -0.63
CA ALA A 97 -9.30 -12.70 -0.02
C ALA A 97 -8.40 -13.42 0.99
N ALA A 98 -8.99 -14.01 2.03
CA ALA A 98 -8.30 -14.92 2.94
C ALA A 98 -9.10 -16.21 3.10
N ALA A 99 -8.40 -17.35 3.04
CA ALA A 99 -8.99 -18.67 3.18
C ALA A 99 -8.17 -19.56 4.13
N LEU A 100 -8.82 -20.57 4.72
CA LEU A 100 -8.14 -21.75 5.23
C LEU A 100 -7.73 -22.60 4.02
N GLY A 101 -6.64 -23.37 4.14
CA GLY A 101 -5.94 -24.05 3.04
C GLY A 101 -6.75 -24.50 1.79
N GLU A 102 -6.03 -24.42 0.65
CA GLU A 102 -6.44 -24.43 -0.78
C GLU A 102 -7.00 -23.10 -1.32
N PRO A 103 -6.42 -22.56 -2.42
CA PRO A 103 -6.84 -21.28 -2.98
C PRO A 103 -8.25 -21.40 -3.57
N ALA A 104 -9.06 -20.35 -3.43
CA ALA A 104 -10.28 -20.22 -4.20
C ALA A 104 -9.86 -20.01 -5.67
N THR A 105 -9.87 -21.09 -6.46
CA THR A 105 -9.60 -21.05 -7.92
C THR A 105 -10.47 -20.06 -8.66
#